data_AF-A0A259P0J6-F1
#
_entry.id   AF-A0A259P0J6-F1
#
_cell.length_a   1.000
_cell.length_b   1.000
_cell.length_c   1.000
_cell.angle_alpha   90.00
_cell.angle_beta   90.00
_cell.angle_gamma   90.00
#
_symmetry.space_group_name_H-M   'P 1'
#
loop_
_entity.id
_entity.type
_entity.pdbx_description
1 polymer ?
#
loop_
_entity_poly.entity_id
_entity_poly.type
_entity_poly.pdbx_seq_one_letter_code
_entity_poly.pdbx_strand_id
1 'polypeptide(L)'
;MENSEMKGAEQAPKAEPGELEQAALQPIPLNDIGQLVGLLDGWHKNRMAQLNAAMNVPNDIEVEVTDHMTGEVFTLSQDQLVGFRAGISVVKSLFENLPIVVEFEDAGNDKDLPEAEASNDQPN
;
A
#
# COMPACT_ATOMS: atom_id res chain seq x y z
N MET A 1 -2.79 -41.27 52.14
CA MET A 1 -3.18 -40.91 50.76
C MET A 1 -2.84 -39.45 50.59
N GLU A 2 -1.68 -39.21 49.99
CA GLU A 2 -1.17 -37.89 49.60
C GLU A 2 -1.97 -37.37 48.41
N ASN A 3 -2.44 -36.13 48.47
CA ASN A 3 -2.82 -35.35 47.30
C ASN A 3 -1.76 -34.24 47.19
N SER A 4 -0.67 -34.46 46.46
CA SER A 4 -0.52 -34.15 45.03
C SER A 4 -0.83 -32.68 44.69
N GLU A 5 0.18 -31.85 44.93
CA GLU A 5 0.71 -30.83 44.00
C GLU A 5 -0.27 -30.28 42.94
N MET A 6 -0.86 -29.11 43.22
CA MET A 6 -1.31 -28.22 42.14
C MET A 6 -0.10 -27.45 41.59
N LYS A 7 0.42 -27.96 40.47
CA LYS A 7 1.41 -27.30 39.63
C LYS A 7 0.83 -26.04 38.96
N GLY A 8 1.60 -24.96 39.04
CA GLY A 8 1.86 -24.04 37.94
C GLY A 8 0.67 -23.38 37.26
N ALA A 9 0.21 -22.26 37.80
CA ALA A 9 -0.34 -21.21 36.96
C ALA A 9 0.81 -20.61 36.15
N GLU A 10 1.05 -21.17 34.96
CA GLU A 10 1.92 -20.58 33.94
C GLU A 10 1.31 -19.23 33.56
N GLN A 11 1.85 -18.16 34.16
CA GLN A 11 1.52 -16.80 33.77
C GLN A 11 1.88 -16.65 32.30
N ALA A 12 0.86 -16.56 31.44
CA ALA A 12 1.05 -16.05 30.10
C ALA A 12 1.80 -14.71 30.20
N PRO A 13 2.88 -14.50 29.43
CA PRO A 13 3.62 -13.25 29.47
C PRO A 13 2.65 -12.12 29.12
N LYS A 14 2.44 -11.21 30.06
CA LYS A 14 1.79 -9.92 29.79
C LYS A 14 2.67 -9.22 28.76
N ALA A 15 2.24 -9.21 27.51
CA ALA A 15 2.86 -8.39 26.49
C ALA A 15 2.74 -6.92 26.94
N GLU A 16 3.88 -6.29 27.24
CA GLU A 16 3.91 -4.88 27.57
C GLU A 16 3.54 -4.06 26.31
N PRO A 17 2.62 -3.09 26.41
CA PRO A 17 2.24 -2.26 25.29
C PRO A 17 3.37 -1.23 25.05
N GLY A 18 4.33 -1.58 24.18
CA GLY A 18 5.44 -0.68 23.89
C GLY A 18 6.46 -1.17 22.87
N GLU A 19 6.55 -2.48 22.63
CA GLU A 19 7.51 -3.02 21.67
C GLU A 19 6.84 -3.39 20.34
N LEU A 20 6.32 -2.38 19.63
CA LEU A 20 6.36 -2.45 18.17
C LEU A 20 7.81 -2.21 17.79
N GLU A 21 8.61 -3.26 17.86
CA GLU A 21 9.97 -3.30 17.34
C GLU A 21 9.93 -2.70 15.93
N GLN A 22 10.44 -1.48 15.78
CA GLN A 22 10.70 -0.91 14.47
C GLN A 22 11.79 -1.78 13.86
N ALA A 23 11.41 -2.89 13.24
CA ALA A 23 12.29 -3.67 12.41
C ALA A 23 12.91 -2.69 11.43
N ALA A 24 14.21 -2.42 11.61
CA ALA A 24 14.93 -1.47 10.77
C ALA A 24 14.74 -1.92 9.31
N LEU A 25 13.93 -1.16 8.56
CA LEU A 25 13.62 -1.48 7.18
C LEU A 25 14.92 -1.37 6.38
N GLN A 26 15.51 -2.53 6.06
CA GLN A 26 16.68 -2.59 5.20
C GLN A 26 16.31 -2.03 3.82
N PRO A 27 17.10 -1.11 3.24
CA PRO A 27 16.84 -0.61 1.89
C PRO A 27 16.80 -1.77 0.88
N ILE A 28 15.81 -1.78 0.00
CA ILE A 28 15.73 -2.76 -1.09
C ILE A 28 16.54 -2.24 -2.27
N PRO A 29 17.63 -2.91 -2.69
CA PRO A 29 18.39 -2.48 -3.86
C PRO A 29 17.56 -2.70 -5.13
N LEU A 30 17.44 -1.66 -5.96
CA LEU A 30 16.74 -1.70 -7.25
C LEU A 30 17.76 -1.71 -8.38
N ASN A 31 17.61 -2.64 -9.32
CA ASN A 31 18.53 -2.82 -10.43
C ASN A 31 18.01 -2.20 -11.74
N ASP A 32 16.69 -1.99 -11.84
CA ASP A 32 16.05 -1.41 -13.01
C ASP A 32 14.73 -0.71 -12.65
N ILE A 33 14.23 0.13 -13.55
CA ILE A 33 12.98 0.89 -13.38
C ILE A 33 11.76 -0.05 -13.32
N GLY A 34 11.81 -1.20 -14.01
CA GLY A 34 10.73 -2.20 -13.95
C GLY A 34 10.54 -2.77 -12.55
N GLN A 35 11.62 -2.98 -11.79
CA GLN A 35 11.57 -3.39 -10.38
C GLN A 35 10.90 -2.32 -9.51
N LEU A 36 11.21 -1.04 -9.73
CA LEU A 36 10.55 0.06 -9.02
C LEU A 36 9.05 0.09 -9.32
N VAL A 37 8.66 0.03 -10.60
CA VAL A 37 7.26 0.02 -11.03
C VAL A 37 6.52 -1.18 -10.44
N GLY A 38 7.12 -2.37 -10.47
CA GLY A 38 6.52 -3.58 -9.91
C GLY A 38 6.31 -3.51 -8.39
N LEU A 39 7.26 -2.94 -7.65
CA LEU A 39 7.12 -2.73 -6.20
C LEU A 39 6.03 -1.70 -5.88
N LEU A 40 5.96 -0.60 -6.64
CA LEU A 40 4.92 0.41 -6.46
C LEU A 40 3.52 -0.13 -6.78
N ASP A 41 3.38 -0.88 -7.88
CA ASP A 41 2.13 -1.57 -8.24
C ASP A 41 1.71 -2.60 -7.18
N GLY A 42 2.66 -3.41 -6.69
CA GLY A 42 2.42 -4.37 -5.62
C GLY A 42 1.99 -3.71 -4.31
N TRP A 43 2.70 -2.66 -3.88
CA TRP A 43 2.35 -1.87 -2.70
C TRP A 43 0.95 -1.26 -2.83
N HIS A 44 0.65 -0.67 -4.00
CA HIS A 44 -0.63 -0.04 -4.26
C HIS A 44 -1.79 -1.04 -4.25
N LYS A 45 -1.65 -2.17 -4.95
CA LYS A 45 -2.66 -3.25 -4.95
C LYS A 45 -2.92 -3.78 -3.55
N ASN A 46 -1.86 -4.00 -2.76
CA ASN A 46 -1.99 -4.41 -1.37
C ASN A 46 -2.76 -3.37 -0.55
N ARG A 47 -2.41 -2.08 -0.69
CA ARG A 47 -3.09 -1.01 0.03
C ARG A 47 -4.57 -0.90 -0.35
N MET A 48 -4.89 -1.00 -1.64
CA MET A 48 -6.28 -1.00 -2.11
C MET A 48 -7.06 -2.23 -1.62
N ALA A 49 -6.42 -3.41 -1.55
CA ALA A 49 -7.04 -4.60 -0.98
C ALA A 49 -7.39 -4.42 0.51
N GLN A 50 -6.49 -3.82 1.30
CA GLN A 50 -6.75 -3.51 2.71
C GLN A 50 -7.91 -2.53 2.88
N LEU A 51 -7.96 -1.46 2.07
CA LEU A 51 -9.06 -0.49 2.11
C LEU A 51 -10.39 -1.13 1.73
N ASN A 52 -10.40 -1.99 0.71
CA ASN A 52 -11.60 -2.74 0.33
C ASN A 52 -12.05 -3.72 1.42
N ALA A 53 -11.11 -4.40 2.09
CA ALA A 53 -11.44 -5.27 3.21
C ALA A 53 -12.07 -4.47 4.36
N ALA A 54 -11.48 -3.33 4.71
CA ALA A 54 -11.97 -2.45 5.78
C ALA A 54 -13.39 -1.89 5.49
N MET A 55 -13.72 -1.63 4.23
CA MET A 55 -15.07 -1.21 3.82
C MET A 55 -16.13 -2.31 3.95
N ASN A 56 -15.72 -3.57 3.83
CA ASN A 56 -16.61 -4.73 3.81
C ASN A 56 -16.74 -5.42 5.17
N VAL A 57 -16.13 -4.87 6.22
CA VAL A 57 -16.28 -5.40 7.58
C VAL A 57 -17.77 -5.35 7.96
N PRO A 58 -18.39 -6.46 8.38
CA PRO A 58 -19.76 -6.49 8.87
C PRO A 58 -20.02 -5.51 10.03
N ASN A 59 -21.26 -5.04 10.18
CA ASN A 59 -21.62 -4.07 11.22
C ASN A 59 -21.62 -4.67 12.64
N ASP A 60 -21.71 -5.98 12.76
CA ASP A 60 -21.73 -6.73 14.02
C ASP A 60 -20.33 -7.01 14.59
N ILE A 61 -19.27 -6.62 13.88
CA ILE A 61 -17.90 -6.75 14.36
C ILE A 61 -17.48 -5.48 15.10
N GLU A 62 -17.00 -5.65 16.33
CA GLU A 62 -16.37 -4.58 17.10
C GLU A 62 -15.04 -4.19 16.44
N VAL A 63 -14.90 -2.91 16.10
CA VAL A 63 -13.67 -2.36 15.53
C VAL A 63 -12.97 -1.56 16.61
N GLU A 64 -11.78 -2.01 16.97
CA GLU A 64 -10.89 -1.31 17.87
C GLU A 64 -9.93 -0.42 17.08
N VAL A 65 -9.75 0.80 17.56
CA VAL A 65 -8.81 1.75 17.00
C VAL A 65 -7.92 2.27 18.11
N THR A 66 -6.62 2.35 17.83
CA THR A 66 -5.65 2.98 18.72
C THR A 66 -5.54 4.46 18.37
N ASP A 67 -5.76 5.34 19.34
CA ASP A 67 -5.44 6.74 19.23
C ASP A 67 -3.92 6.91 19.09
N HIS A 68 -3.47 7.55 18.02
CA HIS A 68 -2.06 7.73 17.70
C HIS A 68 -1.38 8.80 18.57
N MET A 69 -2.14 9.67 19.24
CA MET A 69 -1.64 10.72 20.13
C MET A 69 -1.57 10.24 21.57
N THR A 70 -2.56 9.46 22.03
CA THR A 70 -2.63 8.99 23.42
C THR A 70 -2.21 7.54 23.60
N GLY A 71 -2.20 6.74 22.53
CA GLY A 71 -1.97 5.30 22.57
C GLY A 71 -3.16 4.49 23.12
N GLU A 72 -4.26 5.15 23.47
CA GLU A 72 -5.44 4.50 24.03
C GLU A 72 -6.20 3.71 22.96
N VAL A 73 -6.62 2.49 23.30
CA VAL A 73 -7.45 1.66 22.44
C VAL A 73 -8.91 1.86 22.80
N PHE A 74 -9.73 2.19 21.82
CA PHE A 74 -11.17 2.33 22.00
C PHE A 74 -11.95 1.64 20.88
N THR A 75 -13.14 1.16 21.21
CA THR A 75 -14.06 0.52 20.26
C THR A 75 -14.95 1.58 19.61
N LEU A 76 -15.08 1.51 18.29
CA LEU A 76 -15.97 2.40 17.55
C LEU A 76 -17.44 2.04 17.80
N SER A 77 -18.25 3.05 18.11
CA SER A 77 -19.71 2.93 18.07
C SER A 77 -20.22 2.77 16.62
N GLN A 78 -21.49 2.37 16.45
CA GLN A 78 -22.09 2.24 15.11
C GLN A 78 -22.05 3.54 14.30
N ASP A 79 -22.33 4.69 14.93
CA ASP A 79 -22.27 5.99 14.25
C ASP A 79 -20.83 6.36 13.87
N GLN A 80 -19.86 6.03 14.72
CA GLN A 80 -18.43 6.21 14.44
C GLN A 80 -17.94 5.28 13.33
N LEU A 81 -18.45 4.05 13.24
CA LEU A 81 -18.16 3.12 12.15
C LEU A 81 -18.63 3.65 10.80
N VAL A 82 -19.80 4.30 10.75
CA VAL A 82 -20.28 4.97 9.52
C VAL A 82 -19.31 6.07 9.11
N GLY A 83 -18.90 6.93 10.05
CA GLY A 83 -17.90 7.98 9.79
C GLY A 83 -16.54 7.43 9.36
N PHE A 84 -16.10 6.34 10.00
CA PHE A 84 -14.85 5.66 9.68
C PHE A 84 -14.86 5.11 8.24
N ARG A 85 -15.95 4.46 7.82
CA ARG A 85 -16.11 3.97 6.44
C ARG A 85 -16.20 5.11 5.43
N ALA A 86 -16.86 6.22 5.78
CA ALA A 86 -16.86 7.41 4.93
C ALA A 86 -15.43 7.94 4.72
N GLY A 87 -14.62 7.99 5.80
CA GLY A 87 -13.20 8.33 5.73
C GLY A 87 -12.41 7.39 4.82
N ILE A 88 -12.61 6.06 4.95
CA ILE A 88 -11.99 5.07 4.06
C ILE A 88 -12.40 5.30 2.61
N SER A 89 -13.67 5.63 2.33
CA SER A 89 -14.13 5.93 0.97
C SER A 89 -13.42 7.13 0.35
N VAL A 90 -13.19 8.20 1.13
CA VAL A 90 -12.43 9.37 0.68
C VAL A 90 -10.99 8.97 0.37
N VAL A 91 -10.33 8.26 1.29
CA VAL A 91 -8.95 7.77 1.10
C VAL A 91 -8.87 6.90 -0.16
N LYS A 92 -9.79 5.95 -0.32
CA LYS A 92 -9.85 5.08 -1.50
C LYS A 92 -9.95 5.89 -2.79
N SER A 93 -10.77 6.94 -2.83
CA SER A 93 -10.90 7.80 -4.02
C SER A 93 -9.62 8.55 -4.38
N LEU A 94 -8.82 8.94 -3.37
CA LEU A 94 -7.51 9.56 -3.57
C LEU A 94 -6.48 8.56 -4.11
N PHE A 95 -6.57 7.30 -3.69
CA PHE A 95 -5.66 6.24 -4.11
C PHE A 95 -6.14 5.47 -5.35
N GLU A 96 -7.35 5.71 -5.87
CA GLU A 96 -7.89 4.93 -6.98
C GLU A 96 -7.06 5.06 -8.25
N ASN A 97 -6.43 6.22 -8.44
CA ASN A 97 -5.46 6.43 -9.50
C ASN A 97 -4.04 6.32 -8.93
N LEU A 98 -3.21 5.47 -9.53
CA LEU A 98 -1.78 5.43 -9.23
C LEU A 98 -1.21 6.81 -9.61
N PRO A 99 -0.62 7.60 -8.68
CA PRO A 99 -0.16 8.96 -8.96
C PRO A 99 1.19 8.95 -9.70
N ILE A 100 1.31 8.14 -10.75
CA ILE A 100 2.51 8.07 -11.60
C ILE A 100 2.13 8.63 -12.96
N VAL A 101 2.61 9.84 -13.24
CA VAL A 101 2.63 10.40 -14.59
C VAL A 101 3.98 10.01 -15.19
N VAL A 102 3.96 9.19 -16.24
CA VAL A 102 5.18 8.86 -17.00
C VAL A 102 5.38 9.93 -18.04
N GLU A 103 6.31 10.86 -17.79
CA GLU A 103 6.77 11.81 -18.80
C GLU A 103 7.86 11.13 -19.63
N PHE A 104 7.56 10.84 -20.89
CA PHE A 104 8.58 10.44 -21.86
C PHE A 104 9.18 11.72 -22.43
N GLU A 105 10.47 11.97 -22.21
CA GLU A 105 11.21 12.92 -23.04
C GLU A 105 11.11 12.42 -24.48
N ASP A 106 10.41 13.17 -25.32
CA ASP A 106 10.32 12.93 -26.75
C ASP A 106 11.73 13.04 -27.31
N ALA A 107 12.40 11.90 -27.47
CA ALA A 107 13.70 11.83 -28.11
C ALA A 107 13.49 12.30 -29.55
N GLY A 108 13.84 13.56 -29.80
CA GLY A 108 13.58 14.31 -31.02
C GLY A 108 13.59 13.43 -32.27
N ASN A 109 12.40 13.21 -32.81
CA ASN A 109 12.21 12.60 -34.12
C ASN A 109 12.51 13.65 -35.19
N ASP A 110 13.76 14.13 -35.25
CA ASP A 110 14.26 14.86 -36.41
C ASP A 110 14.54 13.84 -37.51
N LYS A 111 13.52 13.73 -38.36
CA LYS A 111 13.54 13.06 -39.65
C LYS A 111 14.55 13.75 -40.57
N ASP A 112 15.84 13.52 -40.37
CA ASP A 112 16.85 13.71 -41.41
C ASP A 112 16.95 12.41 -42.24
N LEU A 113 15.90 12.17 -43.04
CA LEU A 113 16.00 11.26 -44.18
C LEU A 113 16.40 12.12 -45.39
N PRO A 114 17.60 11.95 -45.97
CA PRO A 114 17.95 12.64 -47.20
C PRO A 114 16.95 12.25 -48.30
N GLU A 115 16.34 13.27 -48.91
CA GLU A 115 15.44 13.14 -50.06
C GLU A 115 16.16 12.33 -51.15
N ALA A 116 15.58 11.19 -51.54
CA ALA A 116 16.04 10.45 -52.69
C ALA A 116 15.85 11.34 -53.93
N GLU A 117 16.95 11.80 -54.54
CA GLU A 117 16.91 12.49 -55.82
C GLU A 117 16.27 11.56 -56.86
N ALA A 118 15.04 11.91 -57.24
CA ALA A 118 14.37 11.26 -58.35
C ALA A 118 15.08 11.65 -59.65
N SER A 119 15.76 10.65 -60.21
CA SER A 119 16.21 10.53 -61.59
C SER A 119 15.29 11.24 -62.60
N ASN A 120 15.87 12.03 -63.52
CA ASN A 120 15.27 12.22 -64.82
C ASN A 120 16.35 12.18 -65.91
N ASP A 121 16.54 10.98 -66.43
CA ASP A 121 17.28 10.63 -67.63
C ASP A 121 16.43 11.07 -68.84
N GLN A 122 16.92 12.02 -69.65
CA GLN A 122 16.36 12.29 -70.99
C GLN A 122 17.44 12.07 -72.04
N PRO A 123 17.31 11.06 -72.92
CA PRO A 123 18.09 11.01 -74.15
C PRO A 123 17.49 11.93 -75.21
N ASN A 124 18.40 12.54 -75.97
CA ASN A 124 18.19 13.42 -77.12
C ASN A 124 17.56 12.68 -78.33
#